data_AF-A0A975CMH9-F1
#
_entry.id   AF-A0A975CMH9-F1
#
_cell.length_a   1.000
_cell.length_b   1.000
_cell.length_c   1.000
_cell.angle_alpha   90.00
_cell.angle_beta   90.00
_cell.angle_gamma   90.00
#
_symmetry.space_group_name_H-M   'P 1'
#
loop_
_entity.id
_entity.type
_entity.pdbx_description
1 polymer ?
#
loop_
_entity_poly.entity_id
_entity_poly.type
_entity_poly.pdbx_seq_one_letter_code
_entity_poly.pdbx_strand_id
1 'polypeptide(L)'
;MKKIILKYYLPIFASALIFIAPIILINYSEDDFSDIIIGLSLLVIFLTFVLGTLNYKFGDKLTFNNRKKSIKKDLFQEFIYKGFDDNEVSVSGYLENYYTIISDERDSTYPNKWIEIIILFNPKQQSQFIPNYVFQKLYNQGKNNYSWNSNSLTIKKVYGLKVPKYRNIRDIIDEAIKILRDNNIESIKGEEWDSSLKESVTHYRQISSLKN
;
A
#
# COMPACT_ATOMS: atom_id res chain seq x y z
N MET A 1 8.94 -19.23 -2.11
CA MET A 1 9.68 -19.32 -0.83
C MET A 1 10.35 -18.00 -0.44
N LYS A 2 11.25 -17.41 -1.26
CA LYS A 2 11.94 -16.13 -0.97
C LYS A 2 11.00 -14.98 -0.55
N LYS A 3 9.90 -14.75 -1.27
CA LYS A 3 8.91 -13.71 -0.93
C LYS A 3 8.24 -13.90 0.45
N ILE A 4 8.02 -15.15 0.87
CA ILE A 4 7.39 -15.47 2.16
C ILE A 4 8.39 -15.17 3.29
N ILE A 5 9.63 -15.62 3.15
CA ILE A 5 10.70 -15.35 4.14
C ILE A 5 10.91 -13.84 4.30
N LEU A 6 11.03 -13.12 3.18
CA LEU A 6 11.22 -11.67 3.18
C LEU A 6 10.04 -10.91 3.81
N LYS A 7 8.80 -11.35 3.57
CA LYS A 7 7.60 -10.66 4.05
C LYS A 7 7.29 -10.95 5.52
N TYR A 8 7.45 -12.20 5.96
CA TYR A 8 6.92 -12.64 7.27
C TYR A 8 7.99 -12.92 8.32
N TYR A 9 9.22 -13.29 7.93
CA TYR A 9 10.28 -13.71 8.88
C TYR A 9 11.39 -12.67 9.01
N LEU A 10 11.85 -12.07 7.90
CA LEU A 10 12.93 -11.08 7.92
C LEU A 10 12.63 -9.86 8.81
N PRO A 11 11.42 -9.27 8.80
CA PRO A 11 11.17 -8.09 9.61
C PRO A 11 11.18 -8.40 11.12
N ILE A 12 10.74 -9.60 11.50
CA ILE A 12 10.76 -10.09 12.88
C ILE A 12 12.19 -10.34 13.32
N PHE A 13 13.00 -11.01 12.48
CA PHE A 13 14.42 -11.21 12.72
C PHE A 13 15.17 -9.88 12.93
N ALA A 14 14.94 -8.90 12.04
CA ALA A 14 15.54 -7.58 12.14
C ALA A 14 15.13 -6.86 13.44
N SER A 15 13.84 -6.93 13.82
CA SER A 15 13.38 -6.35 15.07
C SER A 15 13.99 -7.01 16.31
N ALA A 16 14.13 -8.35 16.30
CA ALA A 16 14.73 -9.10 17.39
C ALA A 16 16.21 -8.75 17.58
N LEU A 17 16.95 -8.54 16.49
CA LEU A 17 18.34 -8.07 16.55
C LEU A 17 18.47 -6.70 17.20
N ILE A 18 17.54 -5.77 16.93
CA ILE A 18 17.54 -4.43 17.58
C ILE A 18 17.41 -4.55 19.10
N PHE A 19 16.59 -5.48 19.59
CA PHE A 19 16.42 -5.68 21.04
C PHE A 19 17.62 -6.33 21.72
N ILE A 20 18.42 -7.10 20.97
CA ILE A 20 19.52 -7.90 21.51
C ILE A 20 20.87 -7.18 21.38
N ALA A 21 21.03 -6.31 20.39
CA ALA A 21 22.25 -5.53 20.20
C ALA A 21 22.71 -4.76 21.46
N PRO A 22 21.83 -4.13 22.26
CA PRO A 22 22.23 -3.47 23.51
C PRO A 22 22.80 -4.46 24.54
N ILE A 23 22.23 -5.66 24.64
CA ILE A 23 22.68 -6.69 25.59
C ILE A 23 24.08 -7.19 25.21
N ILE A 24 24.34 -7.36 23.91
CA ILE A 24 25.66 -7.74 23.39
C ILE A 24 26.68 -6.64 23.67
N LEU A 25 26.33 -5.36 23.47
CA LEU A 25 27.23 -4.23 23.70
C LEU A 25 27.61 -4.06 25.18
N ILE A 26 26.67 -4.30 26.11
CA ILE A 26 26.91 -4.15 27.54
C ILE A 26 27.83 -5.25 28.09
N ASN A 27 27.70 -6.48 27.57
CA ASN A 27 28.39 -7.66 28.12
C ASN A 27 29.65 -8.06 27.30
N TYR A 28 30.16 -7.18 26.42
CA TYR A 28 31.25 -7.51 25.49
C TYR A 28 32.56 -7.95 26.17
N SER A 29 32.80 -7.52 27.41
CA SER A 29 34.02 -7.82 28.18
C SER A 29 33.84 -8.92 29.23
N GLU A 30 32.68 -9.58 29.27
CA GLU A 30 32.41 -10.68 30.21
C GLU A 30 33.09 -11.97 29.74
N ASP A 31 33.59 -12.78 30.67
CA ASP A 31 34.25 -14.06 30.36
C ASP A 31 33.28 -15.05 29.67
N ASP A 32 31.98 -14.94 29.96
CA ASP A 32 30.91 -15.78 29.40
C ASP A 32 30.30 -15.19 28.10
N PHE A 33 30.95 -14.19 27.47
CA PHE A 33 30.41 -13.48 26.32
C PHE A 33 30.02 -14.40 25.14
N SER A 34 30.77 -15.48 24.91
CA SER A 34 30.46 -16.47 23.87
C SER A 34 29.13 -17.18 24.11
N ASP A 35 28.88 -17.56 25.36
CA ASP A 35 27.68 -18.31 25.74
C ASP A 35 26.45 -17.40 25.72
N ILE A 36 26.62 -16.14 26.11
CA ILE A 36 25.61 -15.09 25.96
C ILE A 36 25.24 -14.90 24.48
N ILE A 37 26.21 -14.78 23.58
CA ILE A 37 25.94 -14.65 22.13
C ILE A 37 25.19 -15.86 21.60
N ILE A 38 25.62 -17.07 21.94
CA ILE A 38 24.99 -18.31 21.46
C ILE A 38 23.55 -18.39 21.96
N GLY A 39 23.30 -18.13 23.25
CA GLY A 39 21.97 -18.12 23.86
C GLY A 39 21.05 -17.10 23.20
N LEU A 40 21.53 -15.86 23.00
CA LEU A 40 20.77 -14.81 22.34
C LEU A 40 20.50 -15.13 20.86
N SER A 41 21.46 -15.73 20.15
CA SER A 41 21.29 -16.13 18.75
C SER A 41 20.24 -17.22 18.60
N LEU A 42 20.25 -18.23 19.49
CA LEU A 42 19.21 -19.27 19.53
C LEU A 42 17.84 -18.67 19.85
N LEU A 43 17.76 -17.72 20.77
CA LEU A 43 16.53 -17.02 21.11
C LEU A 43 15.98 -16.23 19.91
N VAL A 44 16.83 -15.52 19.15
CA VAL A 44 16.42 -14.81 17.92
C VAL A 44 15.83 -15.79 16.91
N ILE A 45 16.53 -16.90 16.66
CA ILE A 45 16.09 -17.90 15.69
C ILE A 45 14.73 -18.47 16.12
N PHE A 46 14.60 -18.83 17.40
CA PHE A 46 13.36 -19.36 17.96
C PHE A 46 12.20 -18.35 17.84
N LEU A 47 12.40 -17.10 18.28
CA LEU A 47 11.39 -16.04 18.18
C LEU A 47 11.01 -15.75 16.73
N THR A 48 11.99 -15.72 15.81
CA THR A 48 11.75 -15.53 14.38
C THR A 48 10.90 -16.64 13.81
N PHE A 49 11.15 -17.90 14.18
CA PHE A 49 10.33 -19.03 13.74
C PHE A 49 8.92 -18.97 14.30
N VAL A 50 8.75 -18.75 15.60
CA VAL A 50 7.44 -18.73 16.27
C VAL A 50 6.60 -17.55 15.77
N LEU A 51 7.11 -16.33 15.89
CA LEU A 51 6.38 -15.12 15.51
C LEU A 51 6.21 -15.01 14.00
N GLY A 52 7.21 -15.44 13.21
CA GLY A 52 7.11 -15.49 11.74
C GLY A 52 6.04 -16.44 11.25
N THR A 53 5.93 -17.61 11.89
CA THR A 53 4.87 -18.58 11.55
C THR A 53 3.49 -18.09 11.97
N LEU A 54 3.37 -17.43 13.13
CA LEU A 54 2.12 -16.78 13.53
C LEU A 54 1.71 -15.67 12.56
N ASN A 55 2.64 -14.82 12.16
CA ASN A 55 2.40 -13.75 11.19
C ASN A 55 2.01 -14.30 9.82
N TYR A 56 2.69 -15.35 9.35
CA TYR A 56 2.34 -16.03 8.10
C TYR A 56 0.93 -16.65 8.14
N LYS A 57 0.56 -17.32 9.24
CA LYS A 57 -0.70 -18.04 9.33
C LYS A 57 -1.91 -17.14 9.62
N PHE A 58 -1.72 -16.05 10.37
CA PHE A 58 -2.82 -15.24 10.89
C PHE A 58 -2.79 -13.76 10.47
N GLY A 59 -1.69 -13.27 9.90
CA GLY A 59 -1.52 -11.85 9.55
C GLY A 59 -2.57 -11.33 8.56
N ASP A 60 -2.89 -12.12 7.54
CA ASP A 60 -3.88 -11.73 6.52
C ASP A 60 -5.30 -11.68 7.10
N LYS A 61 -5.67 -12.65 7.96
CA LYS A 61 -6.96 -12.65 8.68
C LYS A 61 -7.08 -11.47 9.64
N LEU A 62 -5.99 -11.12 10.32
CA LEU A 62 -5.96 -9.97 11.21
C LEU A 62 -6.14 -8.66 10.44
N THR A 63 -5.46 -8.53 9.29
CA THR A 63 -5.60 -7.38 8.38
C THR A 63 -7.03 -7.24 7.88
N PHE A 64 -7.63 -8.33 7.39
CA PHE A 64 -9.03 -8.35 6.94
C PHE A 64 -10.00 -7.88 8.04
N ASN A 65 -9.89 -8.45 9.24
CA ASN A 65 -10.76 -8.08 10.36
C ASN A 65 -10.58 -6.61 10.79
N ASN A 66 -9.35 -6.08 10.70
CA ASN A 66 -9.08 -4.68 11.00
C ASN A 66 -9.71 -3.75 9.95
N ARG A 67 -9.60 -4.08 8.65
CA ARG A 67 -10.26 -3.33 7.58
C ARG A 67 -11.77 -3.31 7.77
N LYS A 68 -12.38 -4.47 8.06
CA LYS A 68 -13.81 -4.60 8.35
C LYS A 68 -14.28 -3.76 9.54
N LYS A 69 -13.44 -3.62 10.57
CA LYS A 69 -13.73 -2.70 11.69
C LYS A 69 -13.60 -1.23 11.27
N SER A 70 -12.63 -0.90 10.43
CA SER A 70 -12.39 0.47 9.97
C SER A 70 -13.50 1.02 9.10
N ILE A 71 -14.19 0.20 8.31
CA ILE A 71 -15.37 0.62 7.52
C ILE A 71 -16.48 1.21 8.39
N LYS A 72 -16.57 0.83 9.66
CA LYS A 72 -17.55 1.37 10.60
C LYS A 72 -17.19 2.77 11.13
N LYS A 73 -16.02 3.32 10.78
CA LYS A 73 -15.59 4.66 11.21
C LYS A 73 -16.27 5.75 10.38
N ASP A 74 -16.44 6.92 10.99
CA ASP A 74 -17.12 8.08 10.41
C ASP A 74 -16.69 8.41 8.98
N LEU A 75 -15.39 8.37 8.69
CA LEU A 75 -14.83 8.60 7.35
C LEU A 75 -15.53 7.75 6.27
N PHE A 76 -15.61 6.44 6.50
CA PHE A 76 -16.14 5.49 5.52
C PHE A 76 -17.66 5.52 5.50
N GLN A 77 -18.30 5.67 6.66
CA GLN A 77 -19.76 5.83 6.75
C GLN A 77 -20.24 7.07 6.01
N GLU A 78 -19.48 8.16 6.02
CA GLU A 78 -19.81 9.37 5.25
C GLU A 78 -19.70 9.13 3.74
N PHE A 79 -18.70 8.38 3.26
CA PHE A 79 -18.64 7.97 1.85
C PHE A 79 -19.82 7.08 1.46
N ILE A 80 -20.19 6.10 2.30
CA ILE A 80 -21.33 5.21 2.07
C ILE A 80 -22.64 6.01 2.00
N TYR A 81 -22.84 6.94 2.94
CA TYR A 81 -24.00 7.83 2.94
C TYR A 81 -24.08 8.70 1.67
N LYS A 82 -22.94 9.01 1.04
CA LYS A 82 -22.84 9.77 -0.20
C LYS A 82 -22.95 8.90 -1.46
N GLY A 83 -23.27 7.61 -1.33
CA GLY A 83 -23.55 6.71 -2.45
C GLY A 83 -22.35 5.86 -2.91
N PHE A 84 -21.32 5.71 -2.08
CA PHE A 84 -20.30 4.69 -2.31
C PHE A 84 -20.80 3.32 -1.82
N ASP A 85 -20.43 2.27 -2.53
CA ASP A 85 -20.72 0.89 -2.17
C ASP A 85 -19.73 0.38 -1.11
N ASP A 86 -20.23 -0.41 -0.16
CA ASP A 86 -19.43 -1.09 0.87
C ASP A 86 -19.11 -2.52 0.45
N ASN A 87 -17.83 -2.82 0.28
CA ASN A 87 -17.31 -4.16 -0.05
C ASN A 87 -16.70 -4.88 1.17
N GLU A 88 -17.17 -4.54 2.37
CA GLU A 88 -16.72 -4.98 3.70
C GLU A 88 -15.32 -4.55 4.14
N VAL A 89 -14.40 -4.29 3.20
CA VAL A 89 -12.99 -3.94 3.47
C VAL A 89 -12.53 -2.64 2.83
N SER A 90 -13.35 -2.10 1.93
CA SER A 90 -13.15 -0.83 1.24
C SER A 90 -14.51 -0.26 0.88
N VAL A 91 -14.52 1.04 0.58
CA VAL A 91 -15.66 1.69 -0.07
C VAL A 91 -15.27 2.07 -1.49
N SER A 92 -16.19 1.93 -2.44
CA SER A 92 -15.94 2.24 -3.85
C SER A 92 -17.12 2.97 -4.47
N GLY A 93 -16.84 3.94 -5.33
CA GLY A 93 -17.91 4.72 -5.95
C GLY A 93 -17.37 5.72 -6.96
N TYR A 94 -18.28 6.47 -7.56
CA TYR A 94 -17.93 7.46 -8.57
C TYR A 94 -17.83 8.85 -7.96
N LEU A 95 -16.81 9.57 -8.39
CA LEU A 95 -16.58 10.95 -8.01
C LEU A 95 -16.11 11.73 -9.23
N GLU A 96 -16.88 12.75 -9.65
CA GLU A 96 -16.65 13.46 -10.91
C GLU A 96 -16.42 12.51 -12.11
N ASN A 97 -17.18 11.41 -12.18
CA ASN A 97 -17.07 10.32 -13.16
C ASN A 97 -15.82 9.43 -13.04
N TYR A 98 -14.92 9.66 -12.09
CA TYR A 98 -13.80 8.76 -11.80
C TYR A 98 -14.21 7.72 -10.78
N TYR A 99 -14.02 6.45 -11.12
CA TYR A 99 -14.20 5.36 -10.17
C TYR A 99 -13.07 5.39 -9.13
N THR A 100 -13.45 5.50 -7.87
CA THR A 100 -12.53 5.68 -6.74
C THR A 100 -12.77 4.58 -5.71
N ILE A 101 -11.69 3.96 -5.25
CA ILE A 101 -11.69 2.96 -4.17
C ILE A 101 -10.92 3.54 -3.00
N ILE A 102 -11.47 3.44 -1.80
CA ILE A 102 -10.88 3.96 -0.57
C ILE A 102 -10.83 2.82 0.45
N SER A 103 -9.64 2.50 0.95
CA SER A 103 -9.44 1.48 1.98
C SER A 103 -8.57 1.99 3.13
N ASP A 104 -8.77 1.40 4.30
CA ASP A 104 -7.86 1.57 5.43
C ASP A 104 -6.76 0.52 5.34
N GLU A 105 -5.52 0.97 5.35
CA GLU A 105 -4.36 0.12 5.18
C GLU A 105 -3.39 0.25 6.36
N ARG A 106 -2.68 -0.84 6.62
CA ARG A 106 -1.70 -0.91 7.69
C ARG A 106 -0.52 -1.76 7.27
N ASP A 107 0.66 -1.34 7.70
CA ASP A 107 1.85 -2.17 7.55
C ASP A 107 1.70 -3.43 8.44
N SER A 108 2.06 -4.58 7.88
CA SER A 108 2.03 -5.85 8.63
C SER A 108 3.05 -5.88 9.77
N THR A 109 4.10 -5.06 9.67
CA THR A 109 5.24 -5.05 10.59
C THR A 109 5.30 -3.76 11.38
N TYR A 110 5.06 -2.62 10.74
CA TYR A 110 5.17 -1.31 11.36
C TYR A 110 3.80 -0.79 11.85
N PRO A 111 3.76 0.11 12.85
CA PRO A 111 2.50 0.68 13.33
C PRO A 111 1.85 1.65 12.33
N ASN A 112 2.46 1.89 11.18
CA ASN A 112 2.01 2.85 10.19
C ASN A 112 0.66 2.43 9.60
N LYS A 113 -0.29 3.37 9.66
CA LYS A 113 -1.61 3.26 9.04
C LYS A 113 -1.73 4.33 7.97
N TRP A 114 -2.42 4.02 6.88
CA TRP A 114 -2.73 5.00 5.86
C TRP A 114 -4.10 4.73 5.27
N ILE A 115 -4.72 5.79 4.76
CA ILE A 115 -5.84 5.64 3.83
C ILE A 115 -5.23 5.47 2.44
N GLU A 116 -5.55 4.36 1.79
CA GLU A 116 -5.21 4.11 0.40
C GLU A 116 -6.39 4.52 -0.48
N ILE A 117 -6.10 5.37 -1.46
CA ILE A 117 -7.08 5.89 -2.41
C ILE A 117 -6.60 5.44 -3.78
N ILE A 118 -7.44 4.73 -4.52
CA ILE A 118 -7.16 4.29 -5.88
C ILE A 118 -8.17 4.97 -6.80
N ILE A 119 -7.68 5.78 -7.73
CA ILE A 119 -8.51 6.45 -8.74
C ILE A 119 -8.22 5.78 -10.08
N LEU A 120 -9.24 5.22 -10.71
CA LEU A 120 -9.12 4.54 -11.98
C LEU A 120 -9.24 5.52 -13.14
N PHE A 121 -8.42 5.32 -14.17
CA PHE A 121 -8.46 6.11 -15.39
C PHE A 121 -8.21 5.26 -16.64
N ASN A 122 -8.61 5.79 -17.78
CA ASN A 122 -8.39 5.17 -19.07
C ASN A 122 -6.90 5.29 -19.44
N PRO A 123 -6.19 4.17 -19.67
CA PRO A 123 -4.79 4.20 -20.09
C PRO A 123 -4.61 4.74 -21.52
N LYS A 124 -5.70 5.00 -22.24
CA LYS A 124 -5.72 5.52 -23.61
C LYS A 124 -6.33 6.91 -23.68
N GLN A 125 -5.73 7.74 -24.54
CA GLN A 125 -6.25 9.02 -25.01
C GLN A 125 -6.48 8.90 -26.51
N GLN A 126 -7.70 9.13 -26.97
CA GLN A 126 -8.04 9.06 -28.41
C GLN A 126 -7.56 7.75 -29.08
N SER A 127 -7.78 6.61 -28.41
CA SER A 127 -7.36 5.26 -28.84
C SER A 127 -5.84 4.98 -28.82
N GLN A 128 -5.01 5.91 -28.38
CA GLN A 128 -3.57 5.70 -28.19
C GLN A 128 -3.22 5.61 -26.70
N PHE A 129 -2.27 4.75 -26.32
CA PHE A 129 -1.83 4.67 -24.93
C PHE A 129 -1.11 5.95 -24.50
N ILE A 130 -1.35 6.36 -23.25
CA ILE A 130 -0.68 7.51 -22.63
C ILE A 130 0.84 7.29 -22.68
N PRO A 131 1.62 8.16 -23.31
CA PRO A 131 3.06 7.95 -23.41
C PRO A 131 3.75 7.96 -22.03
N ASN A 132 4.79 7.12 -21.87
CA ASN A 132 5.57 7.05 -20.62
C ASN A 132 6.12 8.40 -20.13
N TYR A 133 6.44 9.33 -21.04
CA TYR A 133 6.95 10.65 -20.66
C TYR A 133 5.90 11.48 -19.89
N VAL A 134 4.60 11.24 -20.12
CA VAL A 134 3.52 11.91 -19.38
C VAL A 134 3.55 11.46 -17.92
N PHE A 135 3.65 10.15 -17.66
CA PHE A 135 3.78 9.61 -16.31
C PHE A 135 5.08 10.08 -15.63
N GLN A 136 6.20 10.18 -16.36
CA GLN A 136 7.44 10.74 -15.82
C GLN A 136 7.28 12.21 -15.42
N LYS A 137 6.61 13.02 -16.24
CA LYS A 137 6.30 14.42 -15.91
C LYS A 137 5.44 14.51 -14.66
N LEU A 138 4.40 13.68 -14.55
CA LEU A 138 3.52 13.61 -13.38
C LEU A 138 4.25 13.14 -12.11
N TYR A 139 5.17 12.19 -12.24
CA TYR A 139 6.02 11.75 -11.14
C TYR A 139 6.94 12.87 -10.64
N ASN A 140 7.52 13.63 -11.57
CA ASN A 140 8.43 14.75 -11.28
C ASN A 140 7.73 15.96 -10.62
N GLN A 141 6.40 15.96 -10.49
CA GLN A 141 5.67 16.99 -9.73
C GLN A 141 5.89 16.89 -8.20
N GLY A 142 6.61 15.88 -7.72
CA GLY A 142 7.11 15.83 -6.34
C GLY A 142 6.06 15.39 -5.30
N LYS A 143 4.93 14.81 -5.73
CA LYS A 143 3.94 14.24 -4.81
C LYS A 143 4.36 12.84 -4.36
N ASN A 144 5.18 12.78 -3.33
CA ASN A 144 5.75 11.53 -2.80
C ASN A 144 4.71 10.49 -2.35
N ASN A 145 3.47 10.92 -2.10
CA ASN A 145 2.36 10.06 -1.74
C ASN A 145 1.59 9.50 -2.95
N TYR A 146 1.94 9.88 -4.17
CA TYR A 146 1.29 9.45 -5.40
C TYR A 146 2.12 8.34 -6.04
N SER A 147 1.45 7.30 -6.52
CA SER A 147 2.02 6.20 -7.27
C SER A 147 1.22 6.03 -8.55
N TRP A 148 1.84 6.38 -9.67
CA TRP A 148 1.25 6.30 -11.00
C TRP A 148 1.42 4.89 -11.56
N ASN A 149 0.31 4.22 -11.82
CA ASN A 149 0.27 2.94 -12.54
C ASN A 149 -0.27 3.17 -13.96
N SER A 150 -0.31 2.10 -14.76
CA SER A 150 -0.71 2.19 -16.17
C SER A 150 -2.15 2.65 -16.39
N ASN A 151 -3.07 2.37 -15.47
CA ASN A 151 -4.50 2.69 -15.56
C ASN A 151 -5.11 3.19 -14.23
N SER A 152 -4.27 3.52 -13.26
CA SER A 152 -4.74 3.96 -11.95
C SER A 152 -3.71 4.84 -11.27
N LEU A 153 -4.20 5.75 -10.43
CA LEU A 153 -3.42 6.55 -9.51
C LEU A 153 -3.69 6.05 -8.10
N THR A 154 -2.64 5.60 -7.40
CA THR A 154 -2.72 5.23 -5.99
C THR A 154 -2.16 6.36 -5.13
N ILE A 155 -2.91 6.79 -4.12
CA ILE A 155 -2.52 7.84 -3.18
C ILE A 155 -2.51 7.26 -1.77
N LYS A 156 -1.42 7.45 -1.03
CA LYS A 156 -1.27 6.98 0.34
C LYS A 156 -1.28 8.14 1.33
N LYS A 157 -2.34 8.25 2.14
CA LYS A 157 -2.43 9.24 3.21
C LYS A 157 -2.15 8.61 4.57
N VAL A 158 -0.90 8.69 5.01
CA VAL A 158 -0.46 8.21 6.33
C VAL A 158 -1.17 8.99 7.44
N TYR A 159 -1.60 8.29 8.49
CA TYR A 159 -2.21 8.88 9.67
C TYR A 159 -1.77 8.16 10.95
N GLY A 160 -1.80 8.88 12.07
CA GLY A 160 -1.40 8.36 13.39
C GLY A 160 -2.58 7.77 14.17
N LEU A 161 -2.86 8.37 15.34
CA LEU A 161 -3.92 7.90 16.24
C LEU A 161 -5.33 8.13 15.70
N LYS A 162 -5.58 9.28 15.07
CA LYS A 162 -6.89 9.68 14.56
C LYS A 162 -6.97 9.47 13.05
N VAL A 163 -8.05 8.84 12.61
CA VAL A 163 -8.37 8.69 11.18
C VAL A 163 -8.66 10.07 10.58
N PRO A 164 -8.22 10.34 9.33
CA PRO A 164 -8.55 11.58 8.65
C PRO A 164 -10.07 11.78 8.53
N LYS A 165 -10.50 13.05 8.57
CA LYS A 165 -11.90 13.41 8.31
C LYS A 165 -12.24 13.24 6.83
N TYR A 166 -13.52 13.03 6.53
CA TYR A 166 -14.04 12.93 5.16
C TYR A 166 -13.56 14.06 4.27
N ARG A 167 -13.74 15.32 4.69
CA ARG A 167 -13.32 16.50 3.91
C ARG A 167 -11.85 16.43 3.48
N ASN A 168 -10.95 16.00 4.38
CA ASN A 168 -9.53 15.90 4.04
C ASN A 168 -9.26 14.86 2.95
N ILE A 169 -9.98 13.73 2.98
CA ILE A 169 -9.85 12.69 1.95
C ILE A 169 -10.51 13.14 0.64
N ARG A 170 -11.67 13.79 0.74
CA ARG A 170 -12.39 14.39 -0.40
C ARG A 170 -11.53 15.40 -1.16
N ASP A 171 -10.89 16.33 -0.45
CA ASP A 171 -10.02 17.36 -1.03
C ASP A 171 -8.81 16.74 -1.77
N ILE A 172 -8.24 15.64 -1.23
CA ILE A 172 -7.15 14.90 -1.89
C ILE A 172 -7.64 14.27 -3.20
N ILE A 173 -8.84 13.69 -3.19
CA ILE A 173 -9.43 13.07 -4.40
C ILE A 173 -9.71 14.15 -5.46
N ASP A 174 -10.30 15.29 -5.07
CA ASP A 174 -10.58 16.40 -5.99
C ASP A 174 -9.30 16.95 -6.61
N GLU A 175 -8.25 17.14 -5.82
CA GLU A 175 -6.96 17.59 -6.32
C GLU A 175 -6.36 16.59 -7.33
N ALA A 176 -6.48 15.30 -7.05
CA ALA A 176 -5.99 14.24 -7.94
C ALA A 176 -6.78 14.18 -9.25
N ILE A 177 -8.11 14.27 -9.19
CA ILE A 177 -8.98 14.30 -10.37
C ILE A 177 -8.69 15.53 -11.22
N LYS A 178 -8.47 16.68 -10.60
CA LYS A 178 -8.05 17.89 -11.31
C LYS A 178 -6.76 17.66 -12.10
N ILE A 179 -5.76 17.02 -11.50
CA ILE A 179 -4.50 16.69 -12.19
C ILE A 179 -4.76 15.77 -13.39
N LEU A 180 -5.60 14.74 -13.24
CA LEU A 180 -5.95 13.84 -14.34
C LEU A 180 -6.59 14.61 -15.50
N ARG A 181 -7.58 15.46 -15.19
CA ARG A 181 -8.28 16.30 -16.18
C ARG A 181 -7.36 17.30 -16.87
N ASP A 182 -6.49 17.97 -16.12
CA ASP A 182 -5.52 18.95 -16.65
C ASP A 182 -4.50 18.29 -17.62
N ASN A 183 -4.36 16.97 -17.57
CA ASN A 183 -3.51 16.19 -18.48
C ASN A 183 -4.31 15.38 -19.51
N ASN A 184 -5.61 15.66 -19.68
CA ASN A 184 -6.54 14.96 -20.58
C ASN A 184 -6.63 13.45 -20.32
N ILE A 185 -6.37 12.99 -19.09
CA ILE A 185 -6.49 11.59 -18.72
C ILE A 185 -7.94 11.35 -18.34
N GLU A 186 -8.65 10.55 -19.13
CA GLU A 186 -10.09 10.33 -18.96
C GLU A 186 -10.39 9.28 -17.90
N SER A 187 -11.59 9.33 -17.33
CA SER A 187 -12.09 8.28 -16.43
C SER A 187 -12.31 6.97 -17.18
N ILE A 188 -12.24 5.85 -16.44
CA ILE A 188 -12.70 4.54 -16.91
C ILE A 188 -13.79 4.02 -15.97
N LYS A 189 -14.69 3.20 -16.50
CA LYS A 189 -15.68 2.49 -15.68
C LYS A 189 -15.01 1.43 -14.83
N GLY A 190 -15.55 1.19 -13.62
CA GLY A 190 -15.02 0.18 -12.71
C GLY A 190 -15.00 -1.23 -13.33
N GLU A 191 -16.01 -1.58 -14.13
CA GLU A 191 -16.15 -2.89 -14.78
C GLU A 191 -15.10 -3.14 -15.87
N GLU A 192 -14.52 -2.08 -16.43
CA GLU A 192 -13.52 -2.15 -17.50
C GLU A 192 -12.08 -2.16 -16.95
N TRP A 193 -11.91 -2.13 -15.63
CA TRP A 193 -10.61 -1.99 -15.00
C TRP A 193 -9.64 -3.14 -15.33
N ASP A 194 -10.09 -4.38 -15.16
CA ASP A 194 -9.26 -5.58 -15.34
C ASP A 194 -8.82 -5.79 -16.80
N SER A 195 -9.72 -5.55 -17.75
CA SER A 195 -9.41 -5.66 -19.17
C SER A 195 -8.40 -4.59 -19.59
N SER A 196 -8.62 -3.35 -19.17
CA SER A 196 -7.74 -2.20 -19.38
C SER A 196 -6.35 -2.39 -18.74
N LEU A 197 -6.28 -2.98 -17.54
CA LEU A 197 -5.01 -3.28 -16.87
C LEU A 197 -4.18 -4.27 -17.69
N LYS A 198 -4.77 -5.37 -18.12
CA LYS A 198 -4.07 -6.40 -18.92
C LYS A 198 -3.53 -5.83 -20.22
N GLU A 199 -4.35 -5.04 -20.91
CA GLU A 199 -3.97 -4.42 -22.17
C GLU A 199 -2.80 -3.44 -21.98
N SER A 200 -2.91 -2.55 -21.00
CA SER A 200 -1.88 -1.54 -20.73
C SER A 200 -0.54 -2.16 -20.29
N VAL A 201 -0.56 -3.16 -19.40
CA VAL A 201 0.66 -3.87 -18.97
C VAL A 201 1.33 -4.56 -20.15
N THR A 202 0.56 -5.15 -21.06
CA THR A 202 1.09 -5.82 -22.26
C THR A 202 1.78 -4.81 -23.18
N HIS A 203 1.12 -3.68 -23.44
CA HIS A 203 1.65 -2.61 -24.27
C HIS A 203 2.98 -2.03 -23.74
N TYR A 204 3.03 -1.62 -22.47
CA TYR A 204 4.24 -1.02 -21.91
C TYR A 204 5.40 -2.01 -21.80
N ARG A 205 5.12 -3.31 -21.60
CA ARG A 205 6.15 -4.36 -21.67
C ARG A 205 6.74 -4.46 -23.07
N GLN A 206 5.91 -4.51 -24.11
CA GLN A 206 6.36 -4.58 -25.51
C GLN A 206 7.23 -3.36 -25.87
N ILE A 207 6.81 -2.15 -25.50
CA ILE A 207 7.61 -0.94 -25.73
C ILE A 207 8.96 -1.01 -24.98
N SER A 208 8.97 -1.49 -23.74
CA SER A 208 10.20 -1.60 -22.96
C SER A 208 11.19 -2.61 -23.56
N SER A 209 10.71 -3.73 -24.11
CA SER A 209 11.57 -4.74 -24.74
C SER A 209 12.16 -4.28 -26.07
N LEU A 210 11.53 -3.31 -26.75
CA LEU A 210 12.05 -2.74 -28.00
C LEU A 210 13.17 -1.70 -27.78
N LYS A 211 13.42 -1.29 -26.53
CA LYS A 211 14.48 -0.34 -26.16
C LYS A 211 15.78 -1.02 -25.70
N ASN A 212 15.80 -2.35 -25.64
CA ASN A 212 16.99 -3.17 -25.38
C ASN A 212 17.45 -3.85 -26.66
#